data_AF-A0AA95GHW1-F1
#
_entry.id   AF-A0AA95GHW1-F1
#
_cell.length_a   1.000
_cell.length_b   1.000
_cell.length_c   1.000
_cell.angle_alpha   90.00
_cell.angle_beta   90.00
_cell.angle_gamma   90.00
#
_symmetry.space_group_name_H-M   'P 1'
#
loop_
_entity.id
_entity.type
_entity.pdbx_description
1 polymer ?
#
loop_
_entity_poly.entity_id
_entity_poly.type
_entity_poly.pdbx_seq_one_letter_code
_entity_poly.pdbx_strand_id
1 'polypeptide(L)'
;MNQQNDICLNTAEWIKDAAYQIGMRIRWNNAIWQAKWWIKGTEPGYPEPGSGELPWEKIKNCDADLCYTAATWIKEAAYQIGSQVKWNKAVWEAKWWSKGIEPGYPEPDSGEFPWRKIKDC
;
A
#
# COMPACT_ATOMS: atom_id res chain seq x y z
N MET A 1 -20.89 7.48 2.82
CA MET A 1 -20.28 6.76 3.96
C MET A 1 -19.67 5.48 3.39
N ASN A 2 -18.44 5.55 2.89
CA ASN A 2 -17.86 4.48 2.09
C ASN A 2 -17.10 3.48 2.97
N GLN A 3 -17.79 2.40 3.34
CA GLN A 3 -17.25 1.24 4.07
C GLN A 3 -16.41 0.32 3.15
N GLN A 4 -15.37 0.85 2.52
CA GLN A 4 -14.20 0.04 2.22
C GLN A 4 -13.12 0.50 3.19
N ASN A 5 -13.36 0.35 4.49
CA ASN A 5 -12.90 -0.85 5.20
C ASN A 5 -11.51 -1.22 4.68
N ASP A 6 -10.53 -0.38 5.03
CA ASP A 6 -9.14 -0.78 4.95
C ASP A 6 -9.05 -2.12 5.67
N ILE A 7 -8.86 -3.20 4.90
CA ILE A 7 -8.76 -4.56 5.43
C ILE A 7 -7.68 -4.57 6.53
N CYS A 8 -6.70 -3.67 6.47
CA CYS A 8 -5.68 -3.53 7.49
C CYS A 8 -6.19 -2.93 8.80
N LEU A 9 -7.12 -1.98 8.78
CA LEU A 9 -7.72 -1.47 10.02
C LEU A 9 -8.64 -2.49 10.68
N ASN A 10 -9.20 -3.42 9.91
CA ASN A 10 -10.15 -4.43 10.40
C ASN A 10 -9.54 -5.82 10.62
N THR A 11 -8.26 -6.02 10.26
CA THR A 11 -7.57 -7.30 10.50
C THR A 11 -6.83 -7.21 11.82
N ALA A 12 -7.07 -8.18 12.70
CA ALA A 12 -6.41 -8.26 13.99
C ALA A 12 -4.87 -8.29 13.83
N GLU A 13 -4.18 -7.63 14.75
CA GLU A 13 -2.72 -7.65 14.80
C GLU A 13 -2.20 -9.04 15.22
N TRP A 14 -1.01 -9.40 14.76
CA TRP A 14 -0.36 -10.64 15.18
C TRP A 14 -0.04 -10.59 16.68
N ILE A 15 -0.30 -11.71 17.36
CA ILE A 15 -0.09 -11.89 18.79
C ILE A 15 0.76 -13.14 18.96
N LYS A 16 1.91 -13.00 19.63
CA LYS A 16 2.93 -14.05 19.80
C LYS A 16 2.39 -15.36 20.37
N ASP A 17 1.54 -15.27 21.38
CA ASP A 17 1.04 -16.47 22.10
C ASP A 17 -0.24 -17.06 21.51
N ALA A 18 -0.80 -16.43 20.48
CA ALA A 18 -2.00 -16.94 19.80
C ALA A 18 -1.67 -18.09 18.85
N ALA A 19 -2.62 -19.01 18.72
CA ALA A 19 -2.58 -20.06 17.71
C ALA A 19 -3.47 -19.65 16.53
N TYR A 20 -2.94 -19.82 15.32
CA TYR A 20 -3.60 -19.45 14.07
C TYR A 20 -3.84 -20.68 13.22
N GLN A 21 -5.08 -20.87 12.78
CA GLN A 21 -5.47 -21.94 11.86
C GLN A 21 -5.13 -21.56 10.42
N ILE A 22 -5.06 -22.56 9.55
CA ILE A 22 -4.92 -22.35 8.10
C ILE A 22 -5.94 -21.33 7.58
N GLY A 23 -5.49 -20.42 6.71
CA GLY A 23 -6.31 -19.39 6.10
C GLY A 23 -6.62 -18.18 6.99
N MET A 24 -6.30 -18.23 8.30
CA MET A 24 -6.47 -17.06 9.17
C MET A 24 -5.57 -15.92 8.72
N ARG A 25 -6.10 -14.69 8.77
CA ARG A 25 -5.39 -13.48 8.41
C ARG A 25 -5.09 -12.63 9.62
N ILE A 26 -3.88 -12.09 9.65
CA ILE A 26 -3.43 -11.13 10.64
C ILE A 26 -2.78 -9.93 9.96
N ARG A 27 -2.58 -8.87 10.73
CA ARG A 27 -1.74 -7.73 10.36
C ARG A 27 -0.41 -7.79 11.09
N TRP A 28 0.68 -7.64 10.35
CA TRP A 28 2.04 -7.52 10.91
C TRP A 28 2.92 -6.69 9.98
N ASN A 29 3.70 -5.78 10.55
CA ASN A 29 4.65 -4.91 9.83
C ASN A 29 4.04 -4.26 8.57
N ASN A 30 2.92 -3.55 8.76
CA ASN A 30 2.15 -2.90 7.70
C ASN A 30 1.78 -3.83 6.52
N ALA A 31 1.45 -5.09 6.79
CA ALA A 31 0.97 -6.02 5.77
C ALA A 31 -0.04 -7.02 6.35
N ILE A 32 -0.89 -7.53 5.47
CA ILE A 32 -1.76 -8.67 5.76
C ILE A 32 -1.00 -9.94 5.42
N TRP A 33 -0.99 -10.87 6.37
CA TRP A 33 -0.42 -12.20 6.21
C TRP A 33 -1.49 -13.25 6.43
N GLN A 34 -1.37 -14.38 5.75
CA GLN A 34 -2.27 -15.51 5.87
C GLN A 34 -1.50 -16.76 6.31
N ALA A 35 -2.04 -17.48 7.28
CA ALA A 35 -1.46 -18.72 7.75
C ALA A 35 -1.63 -19.82 6.69
N LYS A 36 -0.55 -20.52 6.35
CA LYS A 36 -0.56 -21.65 5.41
C LYS A 36 -0.97 -22.97 6.07
N TRP A 37 -0.84 -23.07 7.39
CA TRP A 37 -1.23 -24.21 8.22
C TRP A 37 -1.46 -23.74 9.67
N TRP A 38 -1.50 -24.65 10.64
CA TRP A 38 -1.58 -24.29 12.05
C TRP A 38 -0.25 -23.70 12.54
N ILE A 39 -0.26 -22.49 13.10
CA ILE A 39 0.94 -21.76 13.52
C ILE A 39 0.79 -21.30 14.96
N LYS A 40 1.84 -21.43 15.76
CA LYS A 40 1.95 -20.81 17.09
C LYS A 40 3.36 -20.31 17.33
N GLY A 41 3.49 -19.05 17.73
CA GLY A 41 4.78 -18.46 18.12
C GLY A 41 5.68 -17.98 16.97
N THR A 42 5.46 -18.43 15.72
CA THR A 42 6.27 -17.99 14.57
C THR A 42 5.79 -16.65 14.02
N GLU A 43 6.72 -15.69 13.92
CA GLU A 43 6.49 -14.35 13.38
C GLU A 43 6.32 -14.38 11.85
N PRO A 44 5.42 -13.56 11.27
CA PRO A 44 5.31 -13.42 9.83
C PRO A 44 6.60 -12.88 9.20
N GLY A 45 7.03 -13.52 8.10
CA GLY A 45 8.28 -13.21 7.42
C GLY A 45 9.49 -14.03 7.88
N TYR A 46 9.35 -14.85 8.93
CA TYR A 46 10.40 -15.73 9.42
C TYR A 46 10.07 -17.20 9.19
N PRO A 47 11.08 -18.04 8.89
CA PRO A 47 10.86 -19.47 8.74
C PRO A 47 10.60 -20.12 10.11
N GLU A 48 9.86 -21.22 10.09
CA GLU A 48 9.67 -22.04 11.29
C GLU A 48 10.97 -22.79 11.65
N PRO A 49 11.36 -22.82 12.94
CA PRO A 49 12.53 -23.57 13.38
C PRO A 49 12.43 -25.06 13.02
N GLY A 50 13.47 -25.59 12.40
CA GLY A 50 13.60 -27.01 12.07
C GLY A 50 13.10 -27.40 10.68
N SER A 51 12.06 -26.76 10.14
CA SER A 51 11.62 -26.99 8.76
C SER A 51 12.26 -26.01 7.77
N GLY A 52 12.53 -24.77 8.19
CA GLY A 52 13.00 -23.71 7.31
C GLY A 52 11.91 -23.13 6.40
N GLU A 53 10.66 -23.60 6.53
CA GLU A 53 9.55 -23.13 5.71
C GLU A 53 8.93 -21.86 6.27
N LEU A 54 8.46 -20.98 5.38
CA LEU A 54 7.68 -19.81 5.77
C LEU A 54 6.22 -20.22 6.03
N PRO A 55 5.73 -20.14 7.27
CA PRO A 55 4.38 -20.56 7.60
C PRO A 55 3.33 -19.49 7.25
N TRP A 56 3.77 -18.23 7.11
CA TRP A 56 2.94 -17.11 6.71
C TRP A 56 3.17 -16.74 5.25
N GLU A 57 2.08 -16.58 4.50
CA GLU A 57 2.09 -16.00 3.16
C GLU A 57 1.73 -14.51 3.24
N LYS A 58 2.54 -13.65 2.62
CA LYS A 58 2.23 -12.22 2.54
C LYS A 58 1.17 -12.00 1.47
N ILE A 59 -0.03 -11.56 1.87
CA ILE A 59 -1.14 -11.35 0.95
C ILE A 59 -1.05 -9.99 0.27
N LYS A 60 -0.81 -8.94 1.05
CA LYS A 60 -0.66 -7.57 0.56
C LYS A 60 -0.07 -6.65 1.63
N ASN A 61 0.54 -5.55 1.21
CA ASN A 61 0.83 -4.46 2.13
C ASN A 61 -0.46 -3.74 2.56
N CYS A 62 -0.37 -3.12 3.72
CA CYS A 62 -1.34 -2.19 4.30
C CYS A 62 -0.99 -0.74 3.98
N ASP A 63 -0.17 -0.51 2.95
CA ASP A 63 0.11 0.82 2.45
C ASP A 63 -1.23 1.51 2.22
N ALA A 64 -1.39 2.66 2.88
CA ALA A 64 -2.63 3.40 2.81
C ALA A 64 -2.97 3.58 1.34
N ASP A 65 -4.18 3.17 0.95
CA ASP A 65 -4.52 3.21 -0.46
C ASP A 65 -4.44 4.66 -0.94
N LEU A 66 -3.43 4.96 -1.75
CA LEU A 66 -3.14 6.31 -2.20
C LEU A 66 -4.34 6.91 -2.95
N CYS A 67 -5.21 6.06 -3.51
CA CYS A 67 -6.46 6.47 -4.11
C CYS A 67 -7.43 7.16 -3.15
N TYR A 68 -7.24 6.99 -1.84
CA TYR A 68 -8.04 7.59 -0.79
C TYR A 68 -7.26 8.59 0.06
N THR A 69 -5.93 8.42 0.18
CA THR A 69 -5.10 9.24 1.06
C THR A 69 -4.31 10.34 0.37
N ALA A 70 -4.02 10.22 -0.93
CA ALA A 70 -3.34 11.28 -1.66
C ALA A 70 -4.22 12.53 -1.76
N ALA A 71 -3.61 13.70 -1.51
CA ALA A 71 -4.29 14.98 -1.65
C ALA A 71 -4.75 15.19 -3.10
N THR A 72 -5.91 15.82 -3.30
CA THR A 72 -6.37 16.19 -4.65
C THR A 72 -5.41 17.21 -5.25
N TRP A 73 -5.09 17.07 -6.55
CA TRP A 73 -4.30 18.07 -7.25
C TRP A 73 -5.03 19.42 -7.29
N ILE A 74 -4.30 20.46 -6.90
CA ILE A 74 -4.71 21.86 -6.91
C ILE A 74 -3.77 22.63 -7.85
N LYS A 75 -4.35 23.42 -8.76
CA LYS A 75 -3.63 24.16 -9.80
C LYS A 75 -2.68 25.22 -9.24
N GLU A 76 -3.07 25.88 -8.17
CA GLU A 76 -2.33 26.99 -7.55
C GLU A 76 -1.18 26.52 -6.65
N ALA A 77 -1.15 25.24 -6.29
CA ALA A 77 -0.11 24.65 -5.46
C ALA A 77 1.16 24.34 -6.26
N ALA A 78 2.31 24.47 -5.60
CA ALA A 78 3.58 24.03 -6.12
C ALA A 78 3.93 22.66 -5.52
N TYR A 79 4.42 21.75 -6.35
CA TYR A 79 4.75 20.38 -5.97
C TYR A 79 6.23 20.15 -6.16
N GLN A 80 6.91 19.68 -5.11
CA GLN A 80 8.32 19.28 -5.15
C GLN A 80 8.44 17.84 -5.68
N ILE A 81 9.66 17.44 -6.07
CA ILE A 81 9.94 16.03 -6.38
C ILE A 81 9.41 15.09 -5.28
N GLY A 82 8.77 13.99 -5.67
CA GLY A 82 8.17 13.01 -4.76
C GLY A 82 6.80 13.42 -4.20
N SER A 83 6.29 14.62 -4.49
CA SER A 83 4.93 15.00 -4.07
C SER A 83 3.91 14.11 -4.78
N GLN A 84 2.94 13.58 -4.01
CA GLN A 84 1.89 12.71 -4.53
C GLN A 84 0.53 13.38 -4.50
N VAL A 85 -0.21 13.27 -5.61
CA VAL A 85 -1.55 13.83 -5.77
C VAL A 85 -2.49 12.86 -6.43
N LYS A 86 -3.79 12.98 -6.13
CA LYS A 86 -4.87 12.31 -6.84
C LYS A 86 -5.45 13.22 -7.92
N TRP A 87 -5.51 12.72 -9.15
CA TRP A 87 -6.14 13.39 -10.28
C TRP A 87 -6.64 12.38 -11.32
N ASN A 88 -7.82 12.62 -11.88
CA ASN A 88 -8.45 11.80 -12.92
C ASN A 88 -8.40 10.28 -12.66
N LYS A 89 -8.88 9.85 -11.48
CA LYS A 89 -8.87 8.43 -11.03
C LYS A 89 -7.49 7.77 -11.09
N ALA A 90 -6.43 8.53 -10.82
CA ALA A 90 -5.10 7.98 -10.64
C ALA A 90 -4.33 8.79 -9.60
N VAL A 91 -3.28 8.18 -9.08
CA VAL A 91 -2.29 8.83 -8.23
C VAL A 91 -1.03 9.08 -9.05
N TRP A 92 -0.53 10.30 -8.88
CA TRP A 92 0.56 10.86 -9.65
C TRP A 92 1.65 11.34 -8.70
N GLU A 93 2.91 11.14 -9.09
CA GLU A 93 4.07 11.61 -8.35
C GLU A 93 4.86 12.61 -9.18
N ALA A 94 5.24 13.72 -8.56
CA ALA A 94 6.05 14.75 -9.20
C ALA A 94 7.50 14.27 -9.37
N LYS A 95 8.01 14.32 -10.60
CA LYS A 95 9.40 14.02 -10.96
C LYS A 95 10.35 15.18 -10.66
N TRP A 96 9.85 16.41 -10.60
CA TRP A 96 10.58 17.63 -10.23
C TRP A 96 9.60 18.74 -9.83
N TRP A 97 10.13 19.90 -9.44
CA TRP A 97 9.32 21.06 -9.07
C TRP A 97 8.39 21.49 -10.21
N SER A 98 7.10 21.61 -9.95
CA SER A 98 6.14 22.15 -10.92
C SER A 98 4.97 22.86 -10.23
N LYS A 99 4.30 23.74 -10.98
CA LYS A 99 3.09 24.44 -10.56
C LYS A 99 2.18 24.66 -11.76
N GLY A 100 0.88 24.45 -11.58
CA GLY A 100 -0.13 24.70 -12.62
C GLY A 100 -0.17 23.70 -13.79
N ILE A 101 0.72 22.69 -13.81
CA ILE A 101 0.71 21.62 -14.81
C ILE A 101 -0.12 20.46 -14.28
N GLU A 102 -1.15 20.08 -15.04
CA GLU A 102 -2.10 19.02 -14.69
C GLU A 102 -1.46 17.62 -14.84
N PRO A 103 -1.72 16.67 -13.92
CA PRO A 103 -1.28 15.29 -14.10
C PRO A 103 -1.98 14.60 -15.27
N GLY A 104 -1.24 13.80 -16.03
CA GLY A 104 -1.76 13.09 -17.21
C GLY A 104 -1.85 13.93 -18.48
N TYR A 105 -1.44 15.20 -18.43
CA TYR A 105 -1.35 16.03 -19.62
C TYR A 105 -0.08 16.90 -19.69
N PRO A 106 0.63 16.92 -20.84
CA PRO A 106 0.54 15.94 -21.93
C PRO A 106 1.06 14.55 -21.51
N GLU A 107 1.21 13.63 -22.48
CA GLU A 107 1.38 12.17 -22.30
C GLU A 107 2.26 11.75 -21.10
N PRO A 108 1.73 11.01 -20.12
CA PRO A 108 2.32 10.87 -18.78
C PRO A 108 3.69 10.20 -18.66
N ASP A 109 4.14 9.47 -19.69
CA ASP A 109 5.41 8.74 -19.68
C ASP A 109 6.52 9.43 -20.49
N SER A 110 6.25 10.61 -21.03
CA SER A 110 7.32 11.41 -21.62
C SER A 110 8.27 11.92 -20.51
N GLY A 111 9.56 11.97 -20.83
CA GLY A 111 10.59 12.55 -19.98
C GLY A 111 10.44 14.06 -19.75
N GLU A 112 9.49 14.72 -20.42
CA GLU A 112 9.33 16.17 -20.45
C GLU A 112 8.20 16.67 -19.53
N PHE A 113 7.41 15.76 -18.94
CA PHE A 113 6.27 16.14 -18.10
C PHE A 113 6.56 15.95 -16.63
N PRO A 114 6.09 16.82 -15.73
CA PRO A 114 6.48 16.75 -14.32
C PRO A 114 5.84 15.59 -13.55
N TRP A 115 4.84 14.92 -14.11
CA TRP A 115 4.08 13.87 -13.41
C TRP A 115 4.42 12.49 -13.96
N ARG A 116 4.48 11.50 -13.07
CA ARG A 116 4.50 10.07 -13.39
C ARG A 116 3.30 9.40 -12.74
N LYS A 117 2.58 8.56 -13.48
CA LYS A 117 1.49 7.77 -12.88
C LYS A 117 2.10 6.68 -11.99
N ILE A 118 1.63 6.56 -10.75
CA ILE A 118 2.07 5.52 -9.81
C ILE A 118 1.01 4.43 -9.63
N LYS A 119 -0.28 4.81 -9.71
CA LYS A 119 -1.39 3.88 -9.44
C LYS A 119 -2.68 4.36 -10.07
N ASP A 120 -3.47 3.44 -10.64
CA ASP A 120 -4.85 3.72 -11.03
C ASP A 120 -5.82 3.53 -9.85
N CYS A 121 -6.89 4.32 -9.89
CA CYS A 121 -8.05 4.33 -9.01
C CYS A 121 -9.33 4.24 -9.89
#